data_AF-A0A4V6P093-F1
#
_entry.id   AF-A0A4V6P093-F1
#
_cell.length_a   1.000
_cell.length_b   1.000
_cell.length_c   1.000
_cell.angle_alpha   90.00
_cell.angle_beta   90.00
_cell.angle_gamma   90.00
#
_symmetry.space_group_name_H-M   'P 1'
#
loop_
_entity.id
_entity.type
_entity.pdbx_description
1 polymer ?
#
loop_
_entity_poly.entity_id
_entity_poly.type
_entity_poly.pdbx_seq_one_letter_code
_entity_poly.pdbx_strand_id
1 'polypeptide(L)'
;MITQVKFSIPFQQAPIVDYIATIIPSLFENKLVKVSNISPIQAGICSGLSNHFMMYENHDLGSQYIKKLSDAFHIISSQEYPKNTLDKYVLNSTKKFKIAEFNTLIYQAINEQVDYVDSFELNELLFDIKNLSIRDIYPQEDNVRYLNKLLKSGEIHERLNMPDTFLINYNFPANLAFFIDKILDRNCFSSLHLSQEEIVPIREKLFYKIPLTTNDTRLILTAFLKFEVEKISLISIDRQIRTGLINDNTQPQENRQNPNHYGELKTLADIEMDVGESVKSKSYYYCLVDIIGHCMAISAKINNKKVIYTFFDPNNGILFDEDSYSFFSQLSKIFDEFNANGQTERSYAGHALLNVRMIDKIANSQNKLSLPAFSDEELQNNIKKALIKDKVNIALPGNFKIKLKSHDSINNMTKSTIYKGLKKWNIDSNETDVKKMISTITEKLPLIKNKKGNLSIDKYGEIHNR
;
A
#
# COMPACT_ATOMS: atom_id res chain seq x y z
N MET A 1 16.31 -29.44 16.10
CA MET A 1 16.64 -28.19 15.39
C MET A 1 15.56 -27.96 14.36
N ILE A 2 14.71 -26.94 14.53
CA ILE A 2 13.72 -26.57 13.52
C ILE A 2 14.49 -25.87 12.39
N THR A 3 14.55 -26.50 11.21
CA THR A 3 15.04 -25.82 9.99
C THR A 3 14.18 -24.58 9.77
N GLN A 4 14.81 -23.42 9.88
CA GLN A 4 14.21 -22.12 9.62
C GLN A 4 13.65 -22.09 8.19
N VAL A 5 12.39 -21.69 8.03
CA VAL A 5 11.78 -21.52 6.71
C VAL A 5 12.55 -20.43 5.96
N LYS A 6 12.94 -20.72 4.72
CA LYS A 6 13.74 -19.79 3.92
C LYS A 6 12.84 -19.10 2.89
N PHE A 7 12.59 -17.82 3.10
CA PHE A 7 11.86 -16.99 2.15
C PHE A 7 12.71 -16.70 0.91
N SER A 8 12.13 -16.87 -0.27
CA SER A 8 12.77 -16.65 -1.57
C SER A 8 13.03 -15.17 -1.84
N ILE A 9 12.13 -14.28 -1.39
CA ILE A 9 12.30 -12.82 -1.42
C ILE A 9 12.05 -12.29 -0.01
N PRO A 10 13.09 -11.98 0.78
CA PRO A 10 12.93 -11.43 2.12
C PRO A 10 12.25 -10.07 2.10
N PHE A 11 11.37 -9.83 3.08
CA PHE A 11 10.71 -8.53 3.27
C PHE A 11 10.31 -8.39 4.74
N GLN A 12 10.34 -7.17 5.27
CA GLN A 12 9.94 -6.86 6.64
C GLN A 12 9.19 -5.54 6.66
N GLN A 13 7.92 -5.55 7.06
CA GLN A 13 7.11 -4.33 7.14
C GLN A 13 7.51 -3.39 8.28
N ALA A 14 7.99 -3.90 9.42
CA ALA A 14 8.22 -3.08 10.62
C ALA A 14 9.16 -1.88 10.37
N PRO A 15 10.36 -2.06 9.77
CA PRO A 15 11.23 -0.92 9.46
C PRO A 15 10.60 0.10 8.50
N ILE A 16 9.73 -0.36 7.60
CA ILE A 16 9.03 0.48 6.63
C ILE A 16 8.02 1.38 7.34
N VAL A 17 7.15 0.81 8.18
CA VAL A 17 6.13 1.58 8.90
C VAL A 17 6.75 2.53 9.92
N ASP A 18 7.82 2.11 10.59
CA ASP A 18 8.57 2.97 11.51
C ASP A 18 9.17 4.17 10.79
N TYR A 19 9.79 3.96 9.63
CA TYR A 19 10.35 5.05 8.82
C TYR A 19 9.26 6.02 8.36
N ILE A 20 8.10 5.51 7.94
CA ILE A 20 6.98 6.37 7.51
C ILE A 20 6.47 7.20 8.68
N ALA A 21 6.17 6.57 9.81
CA ALA A 21 5.59 7.24 10.97
C ALA A 21 6.55 8.26 11.62
N THR A 22 7.87 8.01 11.59
CA THR A 22 8.85 8.82 12.32
C THR A 22 9.66 9.79 11.45
N ILE A 23 9.96 9.44 10.19
CA ILE A 23 10.88 10.22 9.34
C ILE A 23 10.15 11.02 8.27
N ILE A 24 9.10 10.46 7.66
CA ILE A 24 8.34 11.11 6.59
C ILE A 24 6.81 11.16 6.80
N PRO A 25 6.29 11.42 8.02
CA PRO A 25 4.85 11.35 8.28
C PRO A 25 4.04 12.33 7.42
N SER A 26 4.54 13.57 7.31
CA SER A 26 3.87 14.63 6.54
C SER A 26 3.77 14.35 5.03
N LEU A 27 4.64 13.49 4.49
CA LEU A 27 4.57 13.09 3.07
C LEU A 27 3.34 12.21 2.80
N PHE A 28 2.91 11.44 3.82
CA PHE A 28 1.79 10.53 3.74
C PHE A 28 0.50 11.17 4.26
N GLU A 29 0.52 11.92 5.35
CA GLU A 29 -0.64 12.67 5.87
C GLU A 29 -1.30 13.55 4.79
N ASN A 30 -0.50 14.28 4.00
CA ASN A 30 -1.03 15.14 2.93
C ASN A 30 -1.59 14.38 1.72
N LYS A 31 -1.24 13.10 1.57
CA LYS A 31 -1.73 12.27 0.47
C LYS A 31 -2.91 11.42 0.91
N LEU A 32 -2.98 10.98 2.17
CA LEU A 32 -4.07 10.15 2.66
C LEU A 32 -5.33 11.02 2.76
N VAL A 33 -6.32 10.71 1.93
CA VAL A 33 -7.50 11.57 1.70
C VAL A 33 -8.36 11.76 2.97
N LYS A 34 -8.10 11.00 4.05
CA LYS A 34 -8.99 10.88 5.21
C LYS A 34 -8.31 10.91 6.59
N VAL A 35 -6.97 10.89 6.68
CA VAL A 35 -6.28 10.64 7.96
C VAL A 35 -5.23 11.70 8.22
N SER A 36 -5.39 12.46 9.31
CA SER A 36 -4.40 13.44 9.78
C SER A 36 -3.34 12.82 10.71
N ASN A 37 -3.66 11.68 11.34
CA ASN A 37 -2.76 10.94 12.22
C ASN A 37 -2.41 9.58 11.63
N ILE A 38 -1.18 9.43 11.13
CA ILE A 38 -0.73 8.17 10.56
C ILE A 38 -0.11 7.21 11.58
N SER A 39 0.06 7.61 12.85
CA SER A 39 0.71 6.77 13.87
C SER A 39 0.17 5.34 14.00
N PRO A 40 -1.14 5.05 13.83
CA PRO A 40 -1.63 3.69 13.99
C PRO A 40 -1.05 2.67 13.01
N ILE A 41 -0.43 3.09 11.88
CA ILE A 41 0.24 2.15 10.96
C ILE A 41 1.41 1.40 11.61
N GLN A 42 1.93 1.89 12.75
CA GLN A 42 3.01 1.23 13.48
C GLN A 42 2.57 -0.12 14.05
N ALA A 43 1.27 -0.36 14.21
CA ALA A 43 0.73 -1.68 14.52
C ALA A 43 0.88 -2.69 13.35
N GLY A 44 1.17 -2.20 12.14
CA GLY A 44 1.36 -2.99 10.93
C GLY A 44 0.38 -2.60 9.82
N ILE A 45 0.75 -2.95 8.59
CA ILE A 45 -0.04 -2.72 7.37
C ILE A 45 -0.23 -4.03 6.57
N CYS A 46 -0.29 -5.15 7.28
CA CYS A 46 -0.29 -6.50 6.71
C CYS A 46 -1.48 -6.74 5.77
N SER A 47 -2.70 -6.34 6.16
CA SER A 47 -3.89 -6.48 5.31
C SER A 47 -3.77 -5.66 4.02
N GLY A 48 -3.25 -4.43 4.15
CA GLY A 48 -3.00 -3.56 3.01
C GLY A 48 -1.98 -4.11 2.02
N LEU A 49 -0.85 -4.60 2.54
CA LEU A 49 0.24 -5.19 1.75
C LEU A 49 -0.21 -6.51 1.09
N SER A 50 -0.90 -7.39 1.82
CA SER A 50 -1.36 -8.69 1.31
C SER A 50 -2.43 -8.52 0.21
N ASN A 51 -3.36 -7.58 0.37
CA ASN A 51 -4.29 -7.21 -0.71
C ASN A 51 -3.57 -6.69 -1.96
N HIS A 52 -2.63 -5.75 -1.78
CA HIS A 52 -1.90 -5.18 -2.92
C HIS A 52 -1.00 -6.20 -3.61
N PHE A 53 -0.37 -7.09 -2.85
CA PHE A 53 0.34 -8.24 -3.39
C PHE A 53 -0.58 -9.03 -4.32
N MET A 54 -1.80 -9.38 -3.89
CA MET A 54 -2.77 -10.10 -4.72
C MET A 54 -3.17 -9.34 -5.99
N MET A 55 -3.39 -8.02 -5.90
CA MET A 55 -3.71 -7.17 -7.05
C MET A 55 -2.63 -7.19 -8.13
N TYR A 56 -1.35 -7.17 -7.74
CA TYR A 56 -0.22 -7.33 -8.66
C TYR A 56 -0.02 -8.79 -9.10
N GLU A 57 -0.25 -9.73 -8.20
CA GLU A 57 -0.11 -11.17 -8.45
C GLU A 57 -1.14 -11.69 -9.47
N ASN A 58 -2.29 -11.01 -9.61
CA ASN A 58 -3.24 -11.30 -10.68
C ASN A 58 -2.60 -11.32 -12.09
N HIS A 59 -1.51 -10.57 -12.26
CA HIS A 59 -0.75 -10.42 -13.49
C HIS A 59 0.72 -10.84 -13.36
N ASP A 60 1.03 -11.74 -12.42
CA ASP A 60 2.38 -12.28 -12.19
C ASP A 60 3.41 -11.22 -11.74
N LEU A 61 2.94 -10.11 -11.16
CA LEU A 61 3.79 -9.01 -10.70
C LEU A 61 3.93 -8.94 -9.17
N GLY A 62 3.30 -9.85 -8.40
CA GLY A 62 3.30 -9.78 -6.93
C GLY A 62 4.71 -9.81 -6.34
N SER A 63 5.56 -10.72 -6.84
CA SER A 63 6.98 -10.77 -6.45
C SER A 63 7.77 -9.52 -6.81
N GLN A 64 7.48 -8.92 -7.97
CA GLN A 64 8.16 -7.71 -8.43
C GLN A 64 7.71 -6.48 -7.64
N TYR A 65 6.44 -6.43 -7.24
CA TYR A 65 5.89 -5.41 -6.36
C TYR A 65 6.65 -5.36 -5.03
N ILE A 66 6.74 -6.49 -4.32
CA ILE A 66 7.44 -6.58 -3.03
C ILE A 66 8.93 -6.27 -3.17
N LYS A 67 9.58 -6.80 -4.21
CA LYS A 67 11.00 -6.52 -4.46
C LYS A 67 11.26 -5.04 -4.71
N LYS A 68 10.50 -4.39 -5.59
CA LYS A 68 10.66 -2.96 -5.87
C LYS A 68 10.40 -2.10 -4.64
N LEU A 69 9.39 -2.43 -3.86
CA LEU A 69 9.09 -1.73 -2.61
C LEU A 69 10.28 -1.84 -1.64
N SER A 70 10.81 -3.04 -1.43
CA SER A 70 11.98 -3.30 -0.57
C SER A 70 13.23 -2.58 -1.07
N ASP A 71 13.55 -2.68 -2.37
CA ASP A 71 14.72 -2.05 -2.98
C ASP A 71 14.65 -0.51 -2.86
N ALA A 72 13.47 0.06 -3.11
CA ALA A 72 13.25 1.49 -2.95
C ALA A 72 13.41 1.91 -1.48
N PHE A 73 12.83 1.16 -0.54
CA PHE A 73 12.98 1.42 0.89
C PHE A 73 14.43 1.36 1.35
N HIS A 74 15.19 0.35 0.94
CA HIS A 74 16.59 0.18 1.31
C HIS A 74 17.43 1.38 0.86
N ILE A 75 17.21 1.87 -0.36
CA ILE A 75 17.94 3.03 -0.89
C ILE A 75 17.59 4.31 -0.12
N ILE A 76 16.32 4.57 0.16
CA ILE A 76 15.90 5.82 0.83
C ILE A 76 16.32 5.85 2.31
N SER A 77 16.24 4.70 3.00
CA SER A 77 16.60 4.55 4.42
C SER A 77 18.12 4.43 4.65
N SER A 78 18.89 4.11 3.61
CA SER A 78 20.36 4.00 3.72
C SER A 78 21.02 5.27 4.26
N GLN A 79 21.99 5.10 5.17
CA GLN A 79 22.83 6.19 5.67
C GLN A 79 24.12 6.36 4.85
N GLU A 80 24.02 6.25 3.52
CA GLU A 80 25.19 6.44 2.66
C GLU A 80 25.70 7.90 2.72
N TYR A 81 26.99 8.06 2.96
CA TYR A 81 27.66 9.36 2.94
C TYR A 81 28.35 9.58 1.58
N PRO A 82 28.12 10.71 0.91
CA PRO A 82 28.74 10.97 -0.39
C PRO A 82 30.25 11.20 -0.23
N LYS A 83 31.06 10.52 -1.05
CA LYS A 83 32.53 10.63 -1.02
C LYS A 83 33.06 11.92 -1.64
N ASN A 84 32.29 12.52 -2.56
CA ASN A 84 32.64 13.76 -3.23
C ASN A 84 31.37 14.49 -3.69
N THR A 85 31.57 15.67 -4.29
CA THR A 85 30.46 16.51 -4.78
C THR A 85 29.59 15.79 -5.81
N LEU A 86 30.17 15.07 -6.78
CA LEU A 86 29.38 14.36 -7.79
C LEU A 86 28.54 13.25 -7.15
N ASP A 87 29.13 12.47 -6.24
CA ASP A 87 28.42 11.42 -5.50
C ASP A 87 27.25 11.98 -4.69
N LYS A 88 27.38 13.18 -4.10
CA LYS A 88 26.27 13.85 -3.41
C LYS A 88 25.07 14.08 -4.33
N TYR A 89 25.30 14.58 -5.55
CA TYR A 89 24.22 14.84 -6.51
C TYR A 89 23.60 13.55 -7.02
N VAL A 90 24.43 12.54 -7.32
CA VAL A 90 23.94 11.22 -7.74
C VAL A 90 23.07 10.61 -6.65
N LEU A 91 23.57 10.53 -5.41
CA LEU A 91 22.84 9.97 -4.27
C LEU A 91 21.51 10.70 -4.02
N ASN A 92 21.53 12.04 -3.98
CA ASN A 92 20.32 12.83 -3.75
C ASN A 92 19.27 12.64 -4.86
N SER A 93 19.69 12.59 -6.12
CA SER A 93 18.79 12.33 -7.24
C SER A 93 18.22 10.92 -7.18
N THR A 94 19.05 9.91 -6.93
CA THR A 94 18.61 8.52 -6.79
C THR A 94 17.60 8.38 -5.65
N LYS A 95 17.90 8.94 -4.46
CA LYS A 95 16.97 8.95 -3.33
C LYS A 95 15.64 9.62 -3.68
N LYS A 96 15.67 10.76 -4.38
CA LYS A 96 14.45 11.47 -4.80
C LYS A 96 13.56 10.60 -5.71
N PHE A 97 14.16 9.91 -6.69
CA PHE A 97 13.43 8.99 -7.56
C PHE A 97 12.87 7.79 -6.79
N LYS A 98 13.68 7.19 -5.91
CA LYS A 98 13.25 6.06 -5.09
C LYS A 98 12.18 6.43 -4.06
N ILE A 99 12.17 7.65 -3.53
CA ILE A 99 11.05 8.15 -2.73
C ILE A 99 9.77 8.19 -3.57
N ALA A 100 9.82 8.65 -4.81
CA ALA A 100 8.64 8.67 -5.68
C ALA A 100 8.12 7.24 -5.99
N GLU A 101 9.03 6.31 -6.29
CA GLU A 101 8.72 4.90 -6.50
C GLU A 101 8.09 4.26 -5.26
N PHE A 102 8.76 4.38 -4.11
CA PHE A 102 8.31 3.88 -2.82
C PHE A 102 6.92 4.41 -2.47
N ASN A 103 6.71 5.72 -2.61
CA ASN A 103 5.43 6.35 -2.30
C ASN A 103 4.29 5.78 -3.15
N THR A 104 4.49 5.62 -4.46
CA THR A 104 3.46 5.08 -5.34
C THR A 104 3.09 3.65 -4.95
N LEU A 105 4.07 2.84 -4.55
CA LEU A 105 3.88 1.43 -4.21
C LEU A 105 3.23 1.22 -2.82
N ILE A 106 3.63 2.01 -1.82
CA ILE A 106 3.19 1.80 -0.43
C ILE A 106 1.91 2.56 -0.07
N TYR A 107 1.65 3.68 -0.74
CA TYR A 107 0.53 4.56 -0.40
C TYR A 107 -0.83 3.86 -0.55
N GLN A 108 -1.01 3.06 -1.59
CA GLN A 108 -2.26 2.34 -1.81
C GLN A 108 -2.46 1.23 -0.76
N ALA A 109 -1.38 0.53 -0.38
CA ALA A 109 -1.40 -0.45 0.70
C ALA A 109 -1.80 0.18 2.04
N ILE A 110 -1.30 1.38 2.36
CA ILE A 110 -1.68 2.10 3.58
C ILE A 110 -3.15 2.49 3.57
N ASN A 111 -3.68 3.03 2.47
CA ASN A 111 -5.11 3.36 2.40
C ASN A 111 -5.98 2.11 2.56
N GLU A 112 -5.56 0.99 1.97
CA GLU A 112 -6.26 -0.28 2.13
C GLU A 112 -6.23 -0.78 3.56
N GLN A 113 -5.10 -0.63 4.25
CA GLN A 113 -5.02 -0.93 5.68
C GLN A 113 -5.98 -0.06 6.48
N VAL A 114 -6.01 1.25 6.22
CA VAL A 114 -6.89 2.20 6.92
C VAL A 114 -8.35 1.83 6.73
N ASP A 115 -8.80 1.65 5.48
CA ASP A 115 -10.20 1.31 5.21
C ASP A 115 -10.57 -0.07 5.81
N TYR A 116 -9.65 -1.05 5.78
CA TYR A 116 -9.87 -2.35 6.44
C TYR A 116 -10.02 -2.22 7.96
N VAL A 117 -9.12 -1.49 8.62
CA VAL A 117 -9.14 -1.30 10.08
C VAL A 117 -10.38 -0.52 10.51
N ASP A 118 -10.70 0.57 9.83
CA ASP A 118 -11.91 1.36 10.11
C ASP A 118 -13.17 0.49 9.99
N SER A 119 -13.29 -0.31 8.93
CA SER A 119 -14.42 -1.21 8.73
C SER A 119 -14.51 -2.28 9.82
N PHE A 120 -13.37 -2.88 10.19
CA PHE A 120 -13.29 -3.89 11.24
C PHE A 120 -13.70 -3.31 12.61
N GLU A 121 -13.15 -2.16 13.00
CA GLU A 121 -13.44 -1.52 14.29
C GLU A 121 -14.90 -1.07 14.41
N LEU A 122 -15.47 -0.53 13.33
CA LEU A 122 -16.89 -0.19 13.29
C LEU A 122 -17.79 -1.43 13.40
N ASN A 123 -17.37 -2.55 12.83
CA ASN A 123 -18.10 -3.80 12.92
C ASN A 123 -18.00 -4.43 14.33
N GLU A 124 -16.87 -4.32 15.01
CA GLU A 124 -16.74 -4.70 16.42
C GLU A 124 -17.66 -3.84 17.32
N LEU A 125 -17.66 -2.51 17.10
CA LEU A 125 -18.57 -1.60 17.82
C LEU A 125 -20.05 -1.94 17.57
N LEU A 126 -20.39 -2.36 16.34
CA LEU A 126 -21.73 -2.80 15.98
C LEU A 126 -22.19 -4.00 16.82
N PHE A 127 -21.32 -4.96 17.11
CA PHE A 127 -21.65 -6.10 17.98
C PHE A 127 -21.85 -5.66 19.44
N ASP A 128 -21.04 -4.72 19.91
CA ASP A 128 -21.09 -4.24 21.28
C ASP A 128 -22.29 -3.32 21.55
N ILE A 129 -22.86 -2.69 20.52
CA ILE A 129 -23.87 -1.63 20.69
C ILE A 129 -25.10 -2.04 21.48
N LYS A 130 -25.44 -3.34 21.54
CA LYS A 130 -26.56 -3.85 22.34
C LYS A 130 -26.26 -3.82 23.85
N ASN A 131 -24.99 -3.92 24.21
CA ASN A 131 -24.51 -4.00 25.58
C ASN A 131 -24.10 -2.63 26.15
N LEU A 132 -23.86 -1.64 25.28
CA LEU A 132 -23.45 -0.30 25.72
C LEU A 132 -24.56 0.43 26.47
N SER A 133 -24.18 1.22 27.47
CA SER A 133 -25.10 2.09 28.20
C SER A 133 -25.51 3.30 27.34
N ILE A 134 -26.81 3.46 27.10
CA ILE A 134 -27.37 4.59 26.35
C ILE A 134 -28.34 5.33 27.26
N ARG A 135 -28.03 6.60 27.54
CA ARG A 135 -28.91 7.48 28.32
C ARG A 135 -30.19 7.78 27.55
N ASP A 136 -31.24 8.17 28.24
CA ASP A 136 -32.44 8.70 27.58
C ASP A 136 -32.22 10.12 27.01
N ILE A 137 -33.04 10.46 26.03
CA ILE A 137 -33.09 11.81 25.45
C ILE A 137 -33.77 12.79 26.42
N TYR A 138 -33.22 13.99 26.54
CA TYR A 138 -33.83 15.02 27.38
C TYR A 138 -35.01 15.72 26.68
N PRO A 139 -36.03 16.22 27.42
CA PRO A 139 -37.25 16.77 26.82
C PRO A 139 -37.10 17.92 25.81
N GLN A 140 -35.96 18.63 25.85
CA GLN A 140 -35.66 19.78 24.96
C GLN A 140 -34.54 19.47 23.96
N GLU A 141 -34.07 18.22 23.93
CA GLU A 141 -32.97 17.81 23.08
C GLU A 141 -33.47 17.35 21.72
N ASP A 142 -32.90 17.91 20.65
CA ASP A 142 -33.18 17.47 19.28
C ASP A 142 -32.61 16.07 19.02
N ASN A 143 -33.34 15.22 18.30
CA ASN A 143 -32.97 13.83 18.02
C ASN A 143 -31.60 13.68 17.35
N VAL A 144 -31.28 14.52 16.35
CA VAL A 144 -30.01 14.46 15.63
C VAL A 144 -28.88 14.96 16.52
N ARG A 145 -29.13 16.01 17.32
CA ARG A 145 -28.16 16.50 18.31
C ARG A 145 -27.89 15.45 19.40
N TYR A 146 -28.92 14.74 19.85
CA TYR A 146 -28.83 13.67 20.84
C TYR A 146 -27.96 12.51 20.32
N LEU A 147 -28.27 11.98 19.13
CA LEU A 147 -27.48 10.92 18.49
C LEU A 147 -26.02 11.35 18.28
N ASN A 148 -25.79 12.59 17.84
CA ASN A 148 -24.44 13.15 17.71
C ASN A 148 -23.68 13.19 19.03
N LYS A 149 -24.34 13.49 20.15
CA LYS A 149 -23.68 13.48 21.46
C LYS A 149 -23.31 12.07 21.91
N LEU A 150 -24.12 11.05 21.59
CA LEU A 150 -23.77 9.66 21.88
C LEU A 150 -22.50 9.22 21.13
N LEU A 151 -22.29 9.69 19.90
CA LEU A 151 -21.05 9.43 19.15
C LEU A 151 -19.84 10.24 19.65
N LYS A 152 -20.07 11.29 20.44
CA LYS A 152 -19.05 12.23 20.95
C LYS A 152 -18.79 12.15 22.46
N SER A 153 -19.53 11.33 23.19
CA SER A 153 -19.37 11.17 24.64
C SER A 153 -19.83 9.79 25.11
N GLY A 154 -19.24 9.30 26.21
CA GLY A 154 -19.55 7.99 26.79
C GLY A 154 -18.87 6.83 26.07
N GLU A 155 -19.33 5.61 26.34
CA GLU A 155 -18.68 4.36 25.92
C GLU A 155 -18.49 4.24 24.41
N ILE A 156 -19.46 4.71 23.61
CA ILE A 156 -19.35 4.71 22.14
C ILE A 156 -18.19 5.60 21.69
N HIS A 157 -18.07 6.79 22.26
CA HIS A 157 -16.99 7.73 21.93
C HIS A 157 -15.61 7.21 22.32
N GLU A 158 -15.50 6.60 23.51
CA GLU A 158 -14.24 6.00 23.97
C GLU A 158 -13.75 4.90 23.02
N ARG A 159 -14.65 4.06 22.52
CA ARG A 159 -14.34 3.04 21.51
C ARG A 159 -13.92 3.65 20.18
N LEU A 160 -14.61 4.71 19.72
CA LEU A 160 -14.30 5.39 18.46
C LEU A 160 -13.03 6.24 18.49
N ASN A 161 -12.48 6.56 19.66
CA ASN A 161 -11.33 7.45 19.84
C ASN A 161 -10.19 6.77 20.58
N MET A 162 -10.10 5.45 20.48
CA MET A 162 -8.90 4.74 20.92
C MET A 162 -7.68 5.28 20.14
N PRO A 163 -6.57 5.61 20.82
CA PRO A 163 -5.45 6.34 20.22
C PRO A 163 -4.77 5.57 19.08
N ASP A 164 -4.92 4.26 19.05
CA ASP A 164 -4.31 3.36 18.08
C ASP A 164 -5.26 3.04 16.90
N THR A 165 -6.25 3.89 16.65
CA THR A 165 -7.26 3.72 15.60
C THR A 165 -7.22 4.85 14.57
N PHE A 166 -7.69 4.58 13.35
CA PHE A 166 -7.80 5.61 12.31
C PHE A 166 -9.13 6.40 12.39
N LEU A 167 -10.11 5.91 13.18
CA LEU A 167 -11.44 6.49 13.35
C LEU A 167 -11.46 7.85 14.04
N ILE A 168 -10.39 8.26 14.73
CA ILE A 168 -10.30 9.56 15.43
C ILE A 168 -10.56 10.77 14.50
N ASN A 169 -10.27 10.61 13.20
CA ASN A 169 -10.49 11.66 12.19
C ASN A 169 -11.79 11.48 11.39
N TYR A 170 -12.57 10.44 11.68
CA TYR A 170 -13.77 10.12 10.94
C TYR A 170 -14.91 11.07 11.29
N ASN A 171 -15.49 11.71 10.28
CA ASN A 171 -16.53 12.72 10.47
C ASN A 171 -17.92 12.08 10.71
N PHE A 172 -18.03 11.36 11.82
CA PHE A 172 -19.29 10.75 12.27
C PHE A 172 -20.48 11.71 12.26
N PRO A 173 -20.35 12.98 12.69
CA PRO A 173 -21.49 13.89 12.67
C PRO A 173 -22.06 14.19 11.29
N ALA A 174 -21.19 14.43 10.31
CA ALA A 174 -21.64 14.68 8.94
C ALA A 174 -22.23 13.41 8.31
N ASN A 175 -21.62 12.25 8.54
CA ASN A 175 -22.12 10.97 8.02
C ASN A 175 -23.45 10.57 8.67
N LEU A 176 -23.62 10.80 9.97
CA LEU A 176 -24.89 10.58 10.67
C LEU A 176 -25.98 11.49 10.11
N ALA A 177 -25.70 12.78 9.90
CA ALA A 177 -26.68 13.70 9.31
C ALA A 177 -27.14 13.21 7.93
N PHE A 178 -26.19 12.81 7.07
CA PHE A 178 -26.49 12.23 5.77
C PHE A 178 -27.34 10.95 5.87
N PHE A 179 -27.04 10.07 6.85
CA PHE A 179 -27.83 8.86 7.08
C PHE A 179 -29.25 9.17 7.57
N ILE A 180 -29.43 10.16 8.43
CA ILE A 180 -30.75 10.62 8.88
C ILE A 180 -31.54 11.20 7.70
N ASP A 181 -30.91 11.97 6.81
CA ASP A 181 -31.58 12.50 5.62
C ASP A 181 -32.09 11.36 4.72
N LYS A 182 -31.34 10.26 4.60
CA LYS A 182 -31.81 9.06 3.88
C LYS A 182 -32.99 8.39 4.57
N ILE A 183 -33.02 8.32 5.91
CA ILE A 183 -34.18 7.78 6.65
C ILE A 183 -35.42 8.63 6.36
N LEU A 184 -35.27 9.96 6.30
CA LEU A 184 -36.36 10.91 6.05
C LEU A 184 -36.87 10.88 4.60
N ASP A 185 -36.02 10.54 3.63
CA ASP A 185 -36.42 10.38 2.24
C ASP A 185 -37.34 9.16 2.05
N ARG A 186 -38.60 9.41 1.68
CA ARG A 186 -39.61 8.37 1.45
C ARG A 186 -39.39 7.57 0.17
N ASN A 187 -38.53 8.06 -0.72
CA ASN A 187 -38.19 7.38 -1.97
C ASN A 187 -36.91 6.53 -1.82
N CYS A 188 -36.18 6.68 -0.71
CA CYS A 188 -34.95 5.94 -0.44
C CYS A 188 -35.25 4.71 0.43
N PHE A 189 -35.21 3.53 -0.17
CA PHE A 189 -35.40 2.25 0.54
C PHE A 189 -34.16 1.34 0.52
N SER A 190 -33.17 1.65 -0.32
CA SER A 190 -31.93 0.86 -0.42
C SER A 190 -30.96 1.25 0.71
N SER A 191 -30.25 0.23 1.23
CA SER A 191 -29.09 0.38 2.13
C SER A 191 -29.32 1.18 3.42
N LEU A 192 -30.52 1.08 4.00
CA LEU A 192 -30.84 1.66 5.32
C LEU A 192 -30.67 0.68 6.48
N HIS A 193 -30.51 -0.62 6.22
CA HIS A 193 -30.40 -1.69 7.25
C HIS A 193 -31.50 -1.68 8.32
N LEU A 194 -32.66 -1.12 7.98
CA LEU A 194 -33.89 -1.09 8.77
C LEU A 194 -35.01 -1.71 7.94
N SER A 195 -35.83 -2.54 8.56
CA SER A 195 -37.08 -3.02 7.97
C SER A 195 -38.11 -1.90 7.83
N GLN A 196 -39.15 -2.12 7.02
CA GLN A 196 -40.24 -1.14 6.86
C GLN A 196 -40.99 -0.90 8.19
N GLU A 197 -41.12 -1.92 9.02
CA GLU A 197 -41.78 -1.83 10.32
C GLU A 197 -40.96 -0.98 11.31
N GLU A 198 -39.64 -1.00 11.20
CA GLU A 198 -38.74 -0.18 12.02
C GLU A 198 -38.63 1.27 11.49
N ILE A 199 -38.54 1.46 10.18
CA ILE A 199 -38.26 2.79 9.59
C ILE A 199 -39.44 3.75 9.72
N VAL A 200 -40.68 3.28 9.56
CA VAL A 200 -41.88 4.13 9.62
C VAL A 200 -42.00 4.88 10.95
N PRO A 201 -41.99 4.21 12.13
CA PRO A 201 -42.10 4.91 13.40
C PRO A 201 -40.87 5.79 13.71
N ILE A 202 -39.66 5.35 13.33
CA ILE A 202 -38.44 6.16 13.48
C ILE A 202 -38.55 7.46 12.66
N ARG A 203 -38.97 7.35 11.40
CA ARG A 203 -39.12 8.49 10.48
C ARG A 203 -40.16 9.48 11.01
N GLU A 204 -41.30 9.01 11.51
CA GLU A 204 -42.31 9.88 12.12
C GLU A 204 -41.73 10.64 13.32
N LYS A 205 -41.01 9.95 14.21
CA LYS A 205 -40.39 10.59 15.38
C LYS A 205 -39.35 11.63 14.98
N LEU A 206 -38.52 11.34 13.98
CA LEU A 206 -37.55 12.29 13.45
C LEU A 206 -38.22 13.51 12.79
N PHE A 207 -39.25 13.29 11.96
CA PHE A 207 -39.96 14.35 11.24
C PHE A 207 -40.76 15.28 12.17
N TYR A 208 -41.50 14.71 13.12
CA TYR A 208 -42.32 15.48 14.08
C TYR A 208 -41.56 15.88 15.35
N LYS A 209 -40.25 15.60 15.43
CA LYS A 209 -39.40 15.88 16.61
C LYS A 209 -39.95 15.25 17.90
N ILE A 210 -40.57 14.08 17.78
CA ILE A 210 -40.97 13.28 18.93
C ILE A 210 -39.69 12.64 19.49
N PRO A 211 -39.47 12.67 20.82
CA PRO A 211 -38.28 12.08 21.44
C PRO A 211 -38.08 10.61 21.08
N LEU A 212 -36.85 10.23 20.69
CA LEU A 212 -36.48 8.84 20.46
C LEU A 212 -36.43 8.05 21.78
N THR A 213 -36.91 6.81 21.75
CA THR A 213 -36.68 5.85 22.84
C THR A 213 -35.27 5.28 22.76
N THR A 214 -34.81 4.64 23.83
CA THR A 214 -33.53 3.90 23.83
C THR A 214 -33.51 2.82 22.75
N ASN A 215 -34.64 2.15 22.48
CA ASN A 215 -34.74 1.14 21.43
C ASN A 215 -34.61 1.74 20.03
N ASP A 216 -35.32 2.85 19.75
CA ASP A 216 -35.17 3.56 18.47
C ASP A 216 -33.71 4.00 18.27
N THR A 217 -33.08 4.49 19.33
CA THR A 217 -31.67 4.92 19.34
C THR A 217 -30.74 3.77 18.97
N ARG A 218 -30.91 2.59 19.59
CA ARG A 218 -30.10 1.40 19.28
C ARG A 218 -30.29 0.97 17.84
N LEU A 219 -31.53 0.96 17.34
CA LEU A 219 -31.82 0.60 15.96
C LEU A 219 -31.14 1.56 14.97
N ILE A 220 -31.30 2.88 15.17
CA ILE A 220 -30.67 3.89 14.30
C ILE A 220 -29.15 3.76 14.31
N LEU A 221 -28.53 3.65 15.49
CA LEU A 221 -27.07 3.56 15.58
C LEU A 221 -26.54 2.24 15.00
N THR A 222 -27.22 1.12 15.23
CA THR A 222 -26.88 -0.18 14.61
C THR A 222 -26.93 -0.08 13.09
N ALA A 223 -28.01 0.51 12.55
CA ALA A 223 -28.19 0.66 11.12
C ALA A 223 -27.17 1.64 10.51
N PHE A 224 -26.87 2.73 11.22
CA PHE A 224 -25.85 3.70 10.83
C PHE A 224 -24.45 3.07 10.77
N LEU A 225 -24.04 2.31 11.79
CA LEU A 225 -22.74 1.65 11.80
C LEU A 225 -22.64 0.62 10.67
N LYS A 226 -23.68 -0.20 10.44
CA LYS A 226 -23.73 -1.10 9.28
C LYS A 226 -23.56 -0.36 7.96
N PHE A 227 -24.26 0.76 7.80
CA PHE A 227 -24.18 1.60 6.61
C PHE A 227 -22.76 2.13 6.39
N GLU A 228 -22.07 2.58 7.44
CA GLU A 228 -20.70 3.09 7.32
C GLU A 228 -19.68 1.96 7.08
N VAL A 229 -19.84 0.79 7.70
CA VAL A 229 -19.04 -0.41 7.42
C VAL A 229 -19.14 -0.77 5.94
N GLU A 230 -20.35 -0.93 5.39
CA GLU A 230 -20.53 -1.27 3.98
C GLU A 230 -19.95 -0.22 3.05
N LYS A 231 -20.17 1.07 3.35
CA LYS A 231 -19.62 2.19 2.57
C LYS A 231 -18.10 2.17 2.52
N ILE A 232 -17.42 1.87 3.62
CA ILE A 232 -15.95 1.78 3.66
C ILE A 232 -15.48 0.52 2.92
N SER A 233 -16.09 -0.64 3.19
CA SER A 233 -15.74 -1.90 2.53
C SER A 233 -15.93 -1.86 1.02
N LEU A 234 -16.92 -1.12 0.51
CA LEU A 234 -17.11 -0.91 -0.94
C LEU A 234 -15.95 -0.16 -1.60
N ILE A 235 -15.20 0.66 -0.87
CA ILE A 235 -13.99 1.34 -1.39
C ILE A 235 -12.88 0.33 -1.64
N SER A 236 -12.66 -0.60 -0.70
CA SER A 236 -11.72 -1.72 -0.87
C SER A 236 -12.10 -2.60 -2.06
N ILE A 237 -13.40 -2.89 -2.24
CA ILE A 237 -13.89 -3.69 -3.36
C ILE A 237 -13.72 -2.98 -4.70
N ASP A 238 -14.00 -1.68 -4.78
CA ASP A 238 -13.75 -0.89 -5.99
C ASP A 238 -12.27 -0.98 -6.40
N ARG A 239 -11.33 -0.94 -5.44
CA ARG A 239 -9.89 -1.14 -5.73
C ARG A 239 -9.61 -2.53 -6.30
N GLN A 240 -10.13 -3.60 -5.70
CA GLN A 240 -9.95 -4.95 -6.23
C GLN A 240 -10.51 -5.09 -7.66
N ILE A 241 -11.71 -4.56 -7.92
CA ILE A 241 -12.35 -4.59 -9.24
C ILE A 241 -11.51 -3.87 -10.30
N ARG A 242 -10.91 -2.73 -9.95
CA ARG A 242 -9.97 -1.99 -10.82
C ARG A 242 -8.70 -2.77 -11.16
N THR A 243 -8.47 -3.91 -10.52
CA THR A 243 -7.34 -4.81 -10.77
C THR A 243 -7.78 -6.15 -11.37
N GLY A 244 -9.07 -6.28 -11.68
CA GLY A 244 -9.67 -7.48 -12.24
C GLY A 244 -9.93 -8.59 -11.22
N LEU A 245 -9.99 -8.25 -9.93
CA LEU A 245 -10.25 -9.18 -8.82
C LEU A 245 -11.60 -8.88 -8.16
N ILE A 246 -12.18 -9.91 -7.56
CA ILE A 246 -13.43 -9.83 -6.78
C ILE A 246 -13.46 -11.02 -5.81
N ASN A 247 -14.09 -10.91 -4.64
CA ASN A 247 -14.14 -12.04 -3.70
C ASN A 247 -15.07 -13.16 -4.20
N ASP A 248 -16.24 -12.82 -4.75
CA ASP A 248 -17.19 -13.76 -5.35
C ASP A 248 -17.68 -13.24 -6.71
N ASN A 249 -17.16 -13.86 -7.78
CA ASN A 249 -17.51 -13.53 -9.16
C ASN A 249 -18.86 -14.15 -9.62
N THR A 250 -19.57 -14.87 -8.75
CA THR A 250 -20.93 -15.38 -9.03
C THR A 250 -22.03 -14.39 -8.62
N GLN A 251 -21.66 -13.32 -7.92
CA GLN A 251 -22.59 -12.33 -7.37
C GLN A 251 -22.32 -10.92 -7.92
N PRO A 252 -23.33 -10.03 -7.91
CA PRO A 252 -23.12 -8.60 -8.14
C PRO A 252 -22.10 -7.99 -7.16
N GLN A 253 -21.45 -6.90 -7.58
CA GLN A 253 -20.40 -6.24 -6.80
C GLN A 253 -20.91 -5.73 -5.44
N GLU A 254 -22.16 -5.28 -5.39
CA GLU A 254 -22.81 -4.78 -4.18
C GLU A 254 -23.36 -5.89 -3.29
N ASN A 255 -23.32 -7.16 -3.73
CA ASN A 255 -23.74 -8.28 -2.89
C ASN A 255 -22.81 -8.36 -1.68
N ARG A 256 -23.38 -8.42 -0.48
CA ARG A 256 -22.69 -8.51 0.83
C ARG A 256 -21.55 -9.53 0.90
N GLN A 257 -21.54 -10.58 0.06
CA GLN A 257 -20.43 -11.54 0.00
C GLN A 257 -19.14 -10.90 -0.52
N ASN A 258 -19.23 -9.88 -1.37
CA ASN A 258 -18.08 -9.17 -1.90
C ASN A 258 -17.41 -8.25 -0.86
N PRO A 259 -18.10 -7.29 -0.21
CA PRO A 259 -17.49 -6.42 0.80
C PRO A 259 -17.19 -7.12 2.14
N ASN A 260 -17.51 -8.40 2.30
CA ASN A 260 -17.28 -9.11 3.56
C ASN A 260 -15.78 -9.30 3.83
N HIS A 261 -15.34 -8.85 5.00
CA HIS A 261 -13.98 -9.06 5.50
C HIS A 261 -13.83 -10.33 6.35
N TYR A 262 -14.91 -11.06 6.61
CA TYR A 262 -14.88 -12.37 7.26
C TYR A 262 -14.89 -13.48 6.21
N GLY A 263 -13.85 -14.31 6.22
CA GLY A 263 -13.76 -15.52 5.42
C GLY A 263 -14.24 -16.75 6.18
N GLU A 264 -13.87 -17.93 5.67
CA GLU A 264 -14.18 -19.21 6.30
C GLU A 264 -13.02 -19.68 7.16
N LEU A 265 -13.30 -20.20 8.36
CA LEU A 265 -12.28 -20.83 9.19
C LEU A 265 -11.87 -22.18 8.59
N LYS A 266 -10.61 -22.30 8.21
CA LYS A 266 -10.05 -23.48 7.54
C LYS A 266 -8.76 -23.95 8.18
N THR A 267 -8.52 -25.25 8.18
CA THR A 267 -7.19 -25.81 8.48
C THR A 267 -6.29 -25.72 7.25
N LEU A 268 -4.98 -25.94 7.44
CA LEU A 268 -4.04 -25.99 6.31
C LEU A 268 -4.39 -27.10 5.30
N ALA A 269 -4.92 -28.23 5.77
CA ALA A 269 -5.33 -29.34 4.90
C ALA A 269 -6.54 -28.96 4.02
N ASP A 270 -7.48 -28.17 4.57
CA ASP A 270 -8.61 -27.66 3.80
C ASP A 270 -8.13 -26.68 2.71
N ILE A 271 -7.17 -25.81 3.03
CA ILE A 271 -6.55 -24.90 2.06
C ILE A 271 -5.83 -25.68 0.96
N GLU A 272 -5.06 -26.72 1.32
CA GLU A 272 -4.38 -27.58 0.34
C GLU A 272 -5.37 -28.24 -0.63
N MET A 273 -6.51 -28.70 -0.12
CA MET A 273 -7.60 -29.25 -0.93
C MET A 273 -8.18 -28.20 -1.87
N ASP A 274 -8.54 -27.02 -1.36
CA ASP A 274 -9.10 -25.93 -2.17
C ASP A 274 -8.15 -25.50 -3.29
N VAL A 275 -6.84 -25.43 -3.00
CA VAL A 275 -5.79 -25.13 -3.97
C VAL A 275 -5.77 -26.20 -5.06
N GLY A 276 -5.78 -27.48 -4.67
CA GLY A 276 -5.80 -28.60 -5.60
C GLY A 276 -7.01 -28.59 -6.55
N GLU A 277 -8.20 -28.29 -6.03
CA GLU A 277 -9.43 -28.21 -6.82
C GLU A 277 -9.47 -26.98 -7.74
N SER A 278 -9.08 -25.81 -7.21
CA SER A 278 -9.12 -24.55 -7.94
C SER A 278 -8.07 -24.51 -9.06
N VAL A 279 -6.86 -25.00 -8.82
CA VAL A 279 -5.84 -25.09 -9.86
C VAL A 279 -6.26 -26.05 -10.98
N LYS A 280 -6.93 -27.16 -10.67
CA LYS A 280 -7.46 -28.09 -11.70
C LYS A 280 -8.60 -27.49 -12.52
N SER A 281 -9.51 -26.77 -11.88
CA SER A 281 -10.74 -26.26 -12.51
C SER A 281 -10.57 -24.88 -13.17
N LYS A 282 -9.82 -23.98 -12.54
CA LYS A 282 -9.65 -22.57 -12.94
C LYS A 282 -8.23 -22.22 -13.38
N SER A 283 -7.24 -23.10 -13.19
CA SER A 283 -5.79 -22.85 -13.41
C SER A 283 -5.15 -21.84 -12.45
N TYR A 284 -5.89 -21.38 -11.43
CA TYR A 284 -5.38 -20.51 -10.38
C TYR A 284 -6.15 -20.70 -9.07
N TYR A 285 -5.57 -20.23 -7.98
CA TYR A 285 -6.15 -20.09 -6.65
C TYR A 285 -5.56 -18.83 -6.01
N TYR A 286 -6.39 -17.96 -5.45
CA TYR A 286 -5.96 -16.80 -4.66
C TYR A 286 -6.76 -16.73 -3.37
N CYS A 287 -6.08 -16.47 -2.26
CA CYS A 287 -6.75 -16.11 -1.03
C CYS A 287 -5.91 -15.17 -0.16
N LEU A 288 -6.60 -14.45 0.72
CA LEU A 288 -6.02 -13.85 1.91
C LEU A 288 -6.23 -14.82 3.07
N VAL A 289 -5.24 -14.88 3.95
CA VAL A 289 -5.24 -15.72 5.13
C VAL A 289 -5.01 -14.84 6.35
N ASP A 290 -6.03 -14.71 7.18
CA ASP A 290 -6.01 -13.89 8.38
C ASP A 290 -5.84 -14.79 9.62
N ILE A 291 -4.98 -14.33 10.53
CA ILE A 291 -4.84 -14.81 11.90
C ILE A 291 -5.06 -13.61 12.84
N ILE A 292 -5.02 -13.83 14.16
CA ILE A 292 -5.20 -12.74 15.12
C ILE A 292 -4.08 -11.70 14.94
N GLY A 293 -4.46 -10.50 14.49
CA GLY A 293 -3.57 -9.35 14.31
C GLY A 293 -2.65 -9.43 13.09
N HIS A 294 -2.83 -10.38 12.15
CA HIS A 294 -1.97 -10.49 10.98
C HIS A 294 -2.69 -11.04 9.75
N CYS A 295 -2.36 -10.50 8.57
CA CYS A 295 -2.93 -10.89 7.28
C CYS A 295 -1.83 -11.26 6.29
N MET A 296 -1.98 -12.42 5.67
CA MET A 296 -1.05 -13.00 4.70
C MET A 296 -1.80 -13.33 3.40
N ALA A 297 -1.07 -13.80 2.39
CA ALA A 297 -1.66 -14.11 1.09
C ALA A 297 -1.09 -15.40 0.50
N ILE A 298 -1.95 -16.24 -0.09
CA ILE A 298 -1.56 -17.46 -0.82
C ILE A 298 -2.04 -17.36 -2.27
N SER A 299 -1.15 -17.63 -3.22
CA SER A 299 -1.50 -17.86 -4.62
C SER A 299 -0.98 -19.20 -5.11
N ALA A 300 -1.72 -19.84 -6.00
CA ALA A 300 -1.22 -20.95 -6.80
C ALA A 300 -1.67 -20.74 -8.24
N LYS A 301 -0.78 -20.84 -9.22
CA LYS A 301 -1.10 -20.60 -10.63
C LYS A 301 -0.36 -21.54 -11.55
N ILE A 302 -1.01 -21.93 -12.65
CA ILE A 302 -0.32 -22.63 -13.73
C ILE A 302 0.48 -21.63 -14.56
N ASN A 303 1.81 -21.78 -14.55
CA ASN A 303 2.73 -21.07 -15.42
C ASN A 303 3.56 -22.11 -16.20
N ASN A 304 3.57 -22.02 -17.53
CA ASN A 304 4.32 -22.95 -18.40
C ASN A 304 4.09 -24.44 -18.07
N LYS A 305 2.83 -24.84 -17.83
CA LYS A 305 2.37 -26.21 -17.46
C LYS A 305 2.80 -26.69 -16.07
N LYS A 306 3.44 -25.86 -15.26
CA LYS A 306 3.74 -26.16 -13.86
C LYS A 306 2.91 -25.27 -12.95
N VAL A 307 2.58 -25.77 -11.76
CA VAL A 307 1.95 -24.95 -10.73
C VAL A 307 3.05 -24.24 -9.97
N ILE A 308 2.93 -22.92 -9.83
CA ILE A 308 3.78 -22.12 -8.96
C ILE A 308 2.94 -21.77 -7.73
N TYR A 309 3.35 -22.26 -6.57
CA TYR A 309 2.75 -21.95 -5.28
C TYR A 309 3.52 -20.78 -4.68
N THR A 310 2.81 -19.77 -4.19
CA THR A 310 3.40 -18.57 -3.59
C THR A 310 2.67 -18.23 -2.30
N PHE A 311 3.43 -17.90 -1.27
CA PHE A 311 2.96 -17.40 0.00
C PHE A 311 3.66 -16.09 0.31
N PHE A 312 2.90 -15.07 0.68
CA PHE A 312 3.43 -13.78 1.09
C PHE A 312 3.04 -13.51 2.54
N ASP A 313 4.08 -13.30 3.35
CA ASP A 313 3.98 -12.82 4.72
C ASP A 313 4.63 -11.43 4.83
N PRO A 314 3.87 -10.36 5.13
CA PRO A 314 4.41 -9.01 5.31
C PRO A 314 5.54 -8.88 6.35
N ASN A 315 5.71 -9.84 7.26
CA ASN A 315 6.78 -9.84 8.27
C ASN A 315 8.04 -10.59 7.84
N ASN A 316 7.96 -11.47 6.85
CA ASN A 316 9.05 -12.37 6.48
C ASN A 316 9.40 -12.36 4.99
N GLY A 317 8.40 -12.16 4.13
CA GLY A 317 8.53 -11.99 2.69
C GLY A 317 7.80 -13.06 1.89
N ILE A 318 8.33 -13.34 0.69
CA ILE A 318 7.69 -14.26 -0.26
C ILE A 318 8.42 -15.60 -0.24
N LEU A 319 7.64 -16.64 -0.04
CA LEU A 319 8.01 -18.02 -0.29
C LEU A 319 7.34 -18.46 -1.60
N PHE A 320 8.08 -19.08 -2.50
CA PHE A 320 7.49 -19.73 -3.67
C PHE A 320 8.16 -21.08 -3.93
N ASP A 321 7.38 -22.04 -4.40
CA ASP A 321 7.82 -23.39 -4.69
C ASP A 321 7.03 -23.95 -5.90
N GLU A 322 7.62 -24.90 -6.61
CA GLU A 322 6.94 -25.68 -7.65
C GLU A 322 6.46 -27.03 -7.10
N ASP A 323 7.02 -27.49 -5.98
CA ASP A 323 6.65 -28.74 -5.32
C ASP A 323 5.61 -28.48 -4.22
N SER A 324 4.41 -29.05 -4.39
CA SER A 324 3.29 -28.82 -3.47
C SER A 324 3.58 -29.34 -2.07
N TYR A 325 4.23 -30.50 -1.94
CA TYR A 325 4.54 -31.10 -0.65
C TYR A 325 5.52 -30.25 0.14
N SER A 326 6.59 -29.78 -0.50
CA SER A 326 7.56 -28.83 0.05
C SER A 326 6.90 -27.52 0.46
N PHE A 327 6.01 -26.97 -0.38
CA PHE A 327 5.27 -25.75 -0.08
C PHE A 327 4.41 -25.88 1.18
N PHE A 328 3.51 -26.87 1.24
CA PHE A 328 2.60 -27.05 2.38
C PHE A 328 3.34 -27.51 3.66
N SER A 329 4.44 -28.26 3.53
CA SER A 329 5.32 -28.58 4.67
C SER A 329 5.94 -27.33 5.31
N GLN A 330 6.31 -26.33 4.50
CA GLN A 330 6.80 -25.05 5.01
C GLN A 330 5.69 -24.22 5.65
N LEU A 331 4.49 -24.19 5.04
CA LEU A 331 3.34 -23.51 5.63
C LEU A 331 2.90 -24.12 6.96
N SER A 332 2.95 -25.45 7.10
CA SER A 332 2.65 -26.13 8.37
C SER A 332 3.53 -25.58 9.49
N LYS A 333 4.85 -25.48 9.27
CA LYS A 333 5.77 -24.95 10.26
C LYS A 333 5.41 -23.53 10.70
N ILE A 334 5.03 -22.68 9.74
CA ILE A 334 4.65 -21.28 9.99
C ILE A 334 3.35 -21.23 10.82
N PHE A 335 2.31 -21.92 10.38
CA PHE A 335 1.01 -21.88 11.06
C PHE A 335 1.02 -22.60 12.41
N ASP A 336 1.83 -23.65 12.57
CA ASP A 336 2.05 -24.31 13.86
C ASP A 336 2.73 -23.37 14.85
N GLU A 337 3.68 -22.54 14.40
CA GLU A 337 4.32 -21.51 15.23
C GLU A 337 3.31 -20.44 15.67
N PHE A 338 2.49 -19.91 14.75
CA PHE A 338 1.43 -18.96 15.11
C PHE A 338 0.42 -19.57 16.09
N ASN A 339 0.03 -20.83 15.88
CA ASN A 339 -0.87 -21.54 16.78
C ASN A 339 -0.25 -21.75 18.18
N ALA A 340 1.03 -22.12 18.25
CA ALA A 340 1.75 -22.26 19.51
C ALA A 340 1.82 -20.93 20.29
N ASN A 341 1.92 -19.81 19.57
CA ASN A 341 1.92 -18.46 20.13
C ASN A 341 0.53 -17.91 20.45
N GLY A 342 -0.54 -18.69 20.25
CA GLY A 342 -1.92 -18.27 20.54
C GLY A 342 -2.49 -17.25 19.57
N GLN A 343 -1.92 -17.17 18.36
CA GLN A 343 -2.34 -16.21 17.34
C GLN A 343 -3.40 -16.77 16.39
N THR A 344 -3.87 -18.00 16.60
CA THR A 344 -4.92 -18.64 15.80
C THR A 344 -6.01 -19.18 16.69
N GLU A 345 -7.23 -19.27 16.15
CA GLU A 345 -8.23 -20.17 16.69
C GLU A 345 -7.78 -21.63 16.54
N ARG A 346 -8.42 -22.54 17.27
CA ARG A 346 -8.07 -23.97 17.27
C ARG A 346 -9.28 -24.83 16.98
N SER A 347 -9.11 -25.82 16.13
CA SER A 347 -10.11 -26.87 15.95
C SER A 347 -10.21 -27.74 17.20
N TYR A 348 -11.25 -28.57 17.27
CA TYR A 348 -11.37 -29.56 18.34
C TYR A 348 -10.16 -30.51 18.43
N ALA A 349 -9.49 -30.78 17.31
CA ALA A 349 -8.28 -31.59 17.24
C ALA A 349 -6.98 -30.81 17.54
N GLY A 350 -7.07 -29.52 17.86
CA GLY A 350 -5.93 -28.66 18.20
C GLY A 350 -5.18 -28.07 17.00
N HIS A 351 -5.67 -28.27 15.77
CA HIS A 351 -5.08 -27.67 14.58
C HIS A 351 -5.39 -26.17 14.51
N ALA A 352 -4.47 -25.39 13.93
CA ALA A 352 -4.69 -23.99 13.63
C ALA A 352 -5.91 -23.82 12.71
N LEU A 353 -6.83 -22.93 13.08
CA LEU A 353 -7.89 -22.45 12.22
C LEU A 353 -7.51 -21.06 11.71
N LEU A 354 -7.49 -20.93 10.39
CA LEU A 354 -7.10 -19.75 9.65
C LEU A 354 -8.36 -19.16 9.01
N ASN A 355 -8.55 -17.85 9.11
CA ASN A 355 -9.66 -17.19 8.43
C ASN A 355 -9.29 -16.94 6.96
N VAL A 356 -9.89 -17.69 6.05
CA VAL A 356 -9.53 -17.71 4.63
C VAL A 356 -10.57 -16.96 3.81
N ARG A 357 -10.11 -15.91 3.14
CA ARG A 357 -10.91 -15.14 2.18
C ARG A 357 -10.48 -15.45 0.76
N MET A 358 -11.34 -16.14 0.03
CA MET A 358 -11.14 -16.46 -1.37
C MET A 358 -11.23 -15.21 -2.25
N ILE A 359 -10.36 -15.14 -3.26
CA ILE A 359 -10.38 -14.10 -4.29
C ILE A 359 -10.45 -14.77 -5.66
N ASP A 360 -11.38 -14.31 -6.49
CA ASP A 360 -11.62 -14.74 -7.86
C ASP A 360 -11.24 -13.64 -8.87
N LYS A 361 -11.08 -14.02 -10.14
CA LYS A 361 -10.84 -13.09 -11.24
C LYS A 361 -12.17 -12.70 -11.87
N ILE A 362 -12.38 -11.41 -12.10
CA ILE A 362 -13.53 -10.93 -12.87
C ILE A 362 -13.41 -11.45 -14.30
N ALA A 363 -14.49 -12.09 -14.77
CA ALA A 363 -14.53 -12.68 -16.10
C ALA A 363 -14.26 -11.61 -17.18
N ASN A 364 -13.37 -11.90 -18.12
CA ASN A 364 -12.98 -11.01 -19.24
C ASN A 364 -12.35 -9.66 -18.85
N SER A 365 -11.98 -9.45 -17.57
CA SER A 365 -11.32 -8.21 -17.18
C SER A 365 -9.96 -8.07 -17.87
N GLN A 366 -9.72 -6.89 -18.44
CA GLN A 366 -8.43 -6.48 -19.01
C GLN A 366 -7.69 -5.50 -18.09
N ASN A 367 -8.24 -5.21 -16.91
CA ASN A 367 -7.68 -4.25 -15.98
C ASN A 367 -6.40 -4.81 -15.36
N LYS A 368 -5.29 -4.07 -15.45
CA LYS A 368 -3.99 -4.48 -14.90
C LYS A 368 -3.34 -3.33 -14.16
N LEU A 369 -2.69 -3.64 -13.05
CA LEU A 369 -1.75 -2.70 -12.43
C LEU A 369 -0.42 -2.76 -13.16
N SER A 370 0.17 -1.60 -13.39
CA SER A 370 1.56 -1.47 -13.82
C SER A 370 2.43 -1.09 -12.62
N LEU A 371 3.66 -1.58 -12.63
CA LEU A 371 4.67 -1.12 -11.70
C LEU A 371 5.24 0.21 -12.20
N PRO A 372 5.54 1.17 -11.31
CA PRO A 372 6.24 2.38 -11.70
C PRO A 372 7.58 2.01 -12.36
N ALA A 373 7.85 2.63 -13.50
CA ALA A 373 9.08 2.48 -14.24
C ALA A 373 9.70 3.86 -14.41
N PHE A 374 10.86 4.07 -13.79
CA PHE A 374 11.71 5.22 -14.05
C PHE A 374 12.88 4.72 -14.89
N SER A 375 13.17 5.40 -16.00
CA SER A 375 14.32 5.02 -16.80
C SER A 375 15.62 5.54 -16.19
N ASP A 376 16.70 4.78 -16.37
CA ASP A 376 18.04 5.25 -15.98
C ASP A 376 18.38 6.58 -16.67
N GLU A 377 17.88 6.78 -17.90
CA GLU A 377 18.05 8.03 -18.64
C GLU A 377 17.37 9.23 -17.95
N GLU A 378 16.15 9.07 -17.43
CA GLU A 378 15.46 10.11 -16.66
C GLU A 378 16.24 10.49 -15.41
N LEU A 379 16.81 9.51 -14.70
CA LEU A 379 17.66 9.75 -13.53
C LEU A 379 18.90 10.54 -13.92
N GLN A 380 19.62 10.12 -14.97
CA GLN A 380 20.84 10.80 -15.44
C GLN A 380 20.56 12.22 -15.92
N ASN A 381 19.46 12.42 -16.65
CA ASN A 381 19.00 13.73 -17.10
C ASN A 381 18.74 14.67 -15.92
N ASN A 382 18.14 14.15 -14.84
CA ASN A 382 17.91 14.93 -13.63
C ASN A 382 19.21 15.28 -12.89
N ILE A 383 20.16 14.34 -12.79
CA ILE A 383 21.47 14.62 -12.18
C ILE A 383 22.20 15.73 -12.94
N LYS A 384 22.26 15.62 -14.28
CA LYS A 384 22.87 16.63 -15.15
C LYS A 384 22.21 18.00 -14.97
N LYS A 385 20.87 18.06 -15.01
CA LYS A 385 20.11 19.30 -14.80
C LYS A 385 20.39 19.93 -13.43
N ALA A 386 20.46 19.14 -12.36
CA ALA A 386 20.78 19.63 -11.02
C ALA A 386 22.20 20.22 -10.94
N LEU A 387 23.20 19.52 -11.46
CA LEU A 387 24.59 19.99 -11.52
C LEU A 387 24.73 21.31 -12.30
N ILE A 388 23.98 21.46 -13.40
CA ILE A 388 23.94 22.69 -14.21
C ILE A 388 23.29 23.83 -13.44
N LYS A 389 22.09 23.61 -12.89
CA LYS A 389 21.31 24.61 -12.15
C LYS A 389 22.11 25.19 -10.99
N ASP A 390 22.75 24.31 -10.23
CA ASP A 390 23.51 24.68 -9.03
C ASP A 390 24.93 25.14 -9.36
N LYS A 391 25.30 25.21 -10.66
CA LYS A 391 26.57 25.74 -11.14
C LYS A 391 27.80 25.01 -10.55
N VAL A 392 27.66 23.71 -10.29
CA VAL A 392 28.57 22.87 -9.51
C VAL A 392 29.94 22.75 -10.18
N ASN A 393 31.00 22.83 -9.38
CA ASN A 393 32.36 22.49 -9.80
C ASN A 393 32.71 21.09 -9.28
N ILE A 394 32.89 20.14 -10.19
CA ILE A 394 33.35 18.79 -9.88
C ILE A 394 34.88 18.80 -9.95
N ALA A 395 35.53 18.36 -8.88
CA ALA A 395 36.99 18.26 -8.83
C ALA A 395 37.47 17.10 -9.70
N LEU A 396 38.55 17.34 -10.44
CA LEU A 396 39.26 16.36 -11.25
C LEU A 396 40.74 16.28 -10.80
N PRO A 397 41.47 15.20 -11.12
CA PRO A 397 42.89 15.06 -10.79
C PRO A 397 43.74 16.23 -11.30
N GLY A 398 44.83 16.55 -10.60
CA GLY A 398 45.78 17.59 -11.02
C GLY A 398 45.25 19.03 -10.94
N ASN A 399 44.37 19.30 -9.96
CA ASN A 399 43.70 20.59 -9.70
C ASN A 399 42.82 21.08 -10.86
N PHE A 400 42.38 20.18 -11.73
CA PHE A 400 41.37 20.47 -12.73
C PHE A 400 39.98 20.50 -12.09
N LYS A 401 39.06 21.23 -12.70
CA LYS A 401 37.63 21.25 -12.32
C LYS A 401 36.78 21.17 -13.57
N ILE A 402 35.63 20.52 -13.49
CA ILE A 402 34.64 20.52 -14.57
C ILE A 402 33.31 21.06 -14.09
N LYS A 403 32.64 21.81 -14.98
CA LYS A 403 31.32 22.36 -14.76
C LYS A 403 30.45 22.09 -15.98
N LEU A 404 29.29 21.48 -15.75
CA LEU A 404 28.27 21.32 -16.78
C LEU A 404 27.62 22.68 -17.07
N LYS A 405 27.33 22.96 -18.35
CA LYS A 405 26.78 24.24 -18.83
C LYS A 405 25.36 24.11 -19.32
N SER A 406 25.08 23.09 -20.13
CA SER A 406 23.76 22.81 -20.66
C SER A 406 23.65 21.33 -20.99
N HIS A 407 22.42 20.82 -21.00
CA HIS A 407 22.15 19.46 -21.42
C HIS A 407 20.86 19.43 -22.23
N ASP A 408 20.97 18.90 -23.45
CA ASP A 408 19.85 18.59 -24.32
C ASP A 408 19.51 17.11 -24.14
N SER A 409 18.32 16.84 -23.58
CA SER A 409 17.84 15.49 -23.33
C SER A 409 17.34 14.78 -24.58
N ILE A 410 17.01 15.51 -25.67
CA ILE A 410 16.52 14.90 -26.92
C ILE A 410 17.69 14.30 -27.69
N ASN A 411 18.77 15.07 -27.82
CA ASN A 411 19.99 14.62 -28.52
C ASN A 411 21.02 13.96 -27.59
N ASN A 412 20.67 13.81 -26.30
CA ASN A 412 21.56 13.38 -25.21
C ASN A 412 22.95 14.05 -25.28
N MET A 413 22.98 15.37 -25.41
CA MET A 413 24.20 16.15 -25.57
C MET A 413 24.43 17.00 -24.33
N THR A 414 25.58 16.86 -23.66
CA THR A 414 25.94 17.64 -22.48
C THR A 414 27.14 18.52 -22.79
N LYS A 415 26.96 19.84 -22.69
CA LYS A 415 28.04 20.82 -22.84
C LYS A 415 28.68 21.09 -21.49
N SER A 416 30.00 21.08 -21.42
CA SER A 416 30.77 21.23 -20.20
C SER A 416 32.00 22.10 -20.42
N THR A 417 32.52 22.69 -19.35
CA THR A 417 33.80 23.41 -19.38
C THR A 417 34.72 22.84 -18.31
N ILE A 418 35.94 22.48 -18.73
CA ILE A 418 37.04 22.06 -17.87
C ILE A 418 37.94 23.28 -17.59
N TYR A 419 38.38 23.42 -16.35
CA TYR A 419 39.18 24.54 -15.87
C TYR A 419 40.50 24.06 -15.24
N LYS A 420 41.58 24.80 -15.47
CA LYS A 420 42.83 24.73 -14.69
C LYS A 420 43.41 26.14 -14.56
N GLY A 421 43.25 26.76 -13.39
CA GLY A 421 43.54 28.18 -13.21
C GLY A 421 42.72 29.04 -14.19
N LEU A 422 43.38 29.85 -15.01
CA LEU A 422 42.75 30.69 -16.03
C LEU A 422 42.46 29.95 -17.36
N LYS A 423 42.99 28.75 -17.55
CA LYS A 423 42.77 27.97 -18.78
C LYS A 423 41.42 27.26 -18.73
N LYS A 424 40.70 27.29 -19.86
CA LYS A 424 39.40 26.66 -20.05
C LYS A 424 39.34 25.84 -21.34
N TRP A 425 38.66 24.70 -21.28
CA TRP A 425 38.39 23.85 -22.44
C TRP A 425 36.91 23.50 -22.46
N ASN A 426 36.25 23.76 -23.60
CA ASN A 426 34.85 23.38 -23.78
C ASN A 426 34.78 21.99 -24.38
N ILE A 427 33.88 21.17 -23.82
CA ILE A 427 33.67 19.80 -24.25
C ILE A 427 32.19 19.49 -24.32
N ASP A 428 31.80 18.89 -25.43
CA ASP A 428 30.47 18.33 -25.63
C ASP A 428 30.55 16.82 -25.41
N SER A 429 29.56 16.19 -24.79
CA SER A 429 29.54 14.74 -24.57
C SER A 429 28.18 14.12 -24.82
N ASN A 430 28.19 12.94 -25.45
CA ASN A 430 27.02 12.09 -25.66
C ASN A 430 26.90 10.94 -24.64
N GLU A 431 27.73 10.91 -23.61
CA GLU A 431 27.65 9.90 -22.55
C GLU A 431 26.42 10.15 -21.67
N THR A 432 25.51 9.18 -21.57
CA THR A 432 24.29 9.28 -20.76
C THR A 432 24.64 9.32 -19.27
N ASP A 433 25.45 8.37 -18.81
CA ASP A 433 25.83 8.26 -17.41
C ASP A 433 26.84 9.34 -17.02
N VAL A 434 26.49 10.15 -16.02
CA VAL A 434 27.33 11.28 -15.59
C VAL A 434 28.65 10.81 -14.97
N LYS A 435 28.68 9.69 -14.24
CA LYS A 435 29.92 9.18 -13.62
C LYS A 435 30.85 8.66 -14.71
N LYS A 436 30.31 7.92 -15.68
CA LYS A 436 31.05 7.45 -16.85
C LYS A 436 31.59 8.63 -17.66
N MET A 437 30.75 9.62 -17.96
CA MET A 437 31.17 10.85 -18.65
C MET A 437 32.36 11.53 -17.95
N ILE A 438 32.29 11.71 -16.63
CA ILE A 438 33.36 12.34 -15.85
C ILE A 438 34.61 11.46 -15.81
N SER A 439 34.46 10.15 -15.69
CA SER A 439 35.57 9.18 -15.73
C SER A 439 36.29 9.22 -17.09
N THR A 440 35.56 9.15 -18.20
CA THR A 440 36.08 9.27 -19.56
C THR A 440 36.82 10.60 -19.75
N ILE A 441 36.22 11.73 -19.33
CA ILE A 441 36.88 13.04 -19.39
C ILE A 441 38.18 13.04 -18.59
N THR A 442 38.16 12.44 -17.39
CA THR A 442 39.32 12.35 -16.50
C THR A 442 40.47 11.58 -17.15
N GLU A 443 40.17 10.41 -17.72
CA GLU A 443 41.14 9.58 -18.44
C GLU A 443 41.76 10.35 -19.61
N LYS A 444 40.94 11.11 -20.35
CA LYS A 444 41.40 11.85 -21.53
C LYS A 444 41.92 13.27 -21.24
N LEU A 445 42.01 13.71 -19.98
CA LEU A 445 42.57 15.01 -19.61
C LEU A 445 43.94 15.32 -20.25
N PRO A 446 44.88 14.36 -20.37
CA PRO A 446 46.17 14.61 -21.02
C PRO A 446 46.07 14.99 -22.49
N LEU A 447 45.05 14.51 -23.20
CA LEU A 447 44.79 14.84 -24.61
C LEU A 447 44.05 16.18 -24.70
N ILE A 448 43.04 16.38 -23.87
CA ILE A 448 42.21 17.59 -23.84
C ILE A 448 43.07 18.84 -23.61
N LYS A 449 44.00 18.79 -22.64
CA LYS A 449 44.85 19.95 -22.29
C LYS A 449 45.76 20.42 -23.43
N ASN A 450 46.06 19.54 -24.40
CA ASN A 450 46.99 19.78 -25.49
C ASN A 450 46.30 20.16 -26.81
N LYS A 451 44.97 20.01 -26.91
CA LYS A 451 44.21 20.34 -28.13
C LYS A 451 43.65 21.77 -28.09
N LYS A 452 43.63 22.42 -29.26
CA LYS A 452 42.95 23.70 -29.50
C LYS A 452 41.58 23.43 -30.15
N GLY A 453 40.58 24.26 -29.83
CA GLY A 453 39.22 24.16 -30.39
C GLY A 453 38.20 23.53 -29.44
N ASN A 454 36.98 23.34 -29.93
CA ASN A 454 35.92 22.63 -29.19
C ASN A 454 36.11 21.12 -29.40
N LEU A 455 35.99 20.35 -28.32
CA LEU A 455 36.12 18.90 -28.34
C LEU A 455 34.76 18.26 -28.14
N SER A 456 34.52 17.09 -28.74
CA SER A 456 33.37 16.26 -28.42
C SER A 456 33.78 14.85 -28.04
N ILE A 457 33.12 14.29 -27.03
CA ILE A 457 33.23 12.89 -26.62
C ILE A 457 31.95 12.17 -27.06
N ASP A 458 32.07 11.15 -27.90
CA ASP A 458 30.91 10.34 -28.28
C ASP A 458 30.49 9.35 -27.18
N LYS A 459 29.44 8.56 -27.44
CA LYS A 459 28.90 7.57 -26.50
C LYS A 459 29.86 6.40 -26.18
N TYR A 460 30.92 6.24 -26.95
CA TYR A 460 31.96 5.22 -26.76
C TYR A 460 33.20 5.78 -26.04
N GLY A 461 33.23 7.09 -25.80
CA GLY A 461 34.32 7.75 -25.10
C GLY A 461 35.45 8.24 -26.01
N GLU A 462 35.24 8.27 -27.33
CA GLU A 462 36.24 8.76 -28.29
C GLU A 462 36.20 10.29 -28.44
N ILE A 463 37.39 10.91 -28.57
CA ILE A 463 37.51 12.37 -28.72
C ILE A 463 37.60 12.77 -30.19
N HIS A 464 36.66 13.60 -30.59
CA HIS A 464 36.60 14.23 -31.90
C HIS A 464 36.86 15.74 -31.77
N ASN A 465 37.55 16.32 -32.76
CA ASN A 465 37.59 17.79 -32.89
C ASN A 465 36.32 18.23 -33.61
N ARG A 466 35.67 19.28 -33.08
CA ARG A 466 34.56 19.97 -33.75
C ARG A 466 35.04 21.24 -34.42
#